data_AF-A0A117SN75-F1
#
_entry.id   AF-A0A117SN75-F1
#
_cell.length_a   1.000
_cell.length_b   1.000
_cell.length_c   1.000
_cell.angle_alpha   90.00
_cell.angle_beta   90.00
_cell.angle_gamma   90.00
#
_symmetry.space_group_name_H-M   'P 1'
#
loop_
_entity.id
_entity.type
_entity.pdbx_description
1 polymer ?
#
loop_
_entity_poly.entity_id
_entity_poly.type
_entity_poly.pdbx_seq_one_letter_code
_entity_poly.pdbx_strand_id
1 'polypeptide(L)'
;MLLIFLPVFTTATALAIYRAYQALSQSTTAVAPQELMRFLTFGGIVNKRLRALSLLFHVAIITSFFGHFFMFIKEVPPVLPKLGTATGLTATAALALLVAGRLSEKDREYLLISTLLLLTAATGAAMGLAAPREYVVEIALSLPQTLDAASVLLAVHVFCATATAAAVPYTLMSHVVTPVAYLAVKSRRLEKA
;
A
#
# COMPACT_ATOMS: atom_id res chain seq x y z
N MET A 1 17.76 -6.38 1.31
CA MET A 1 16.87 -5.22 1.03
C MET A 1 15.79 -5.04 2.10
N LEU A 2 15.26 -6.15 2.65
CA LEU A 2 14.29 -6.13 3.74
C LEU A 2 14.72 -5.28 4.96
N LEU A 3 16.01 -5.32 5.32
CA LEU A 3 16.60 -4.56 6.42
C LEU A 3 16.55 -3.04 6.23
N ILE A 4 16.37 -2.55 4.99
CA ILE A 4 16.20 -1.11 4.70
C ILE A 4 14.73 -0.73 4.89
N PHE A 5 13.82 -1.54 4.35
CA PHE A 5 12.38 -1.26 4.39
C PHE A 5 11.78 -1.44 5.79
N LEU A 6 12.09 -2.53 6.50
CA LEU A 6 11.42 -2.90 7.75
C LEU A 6 11.53 -1.84 8.86
N PRO A 7 12.70 -1.24 9.16
CA PRO A 7 12.79 -0.20 10.19
C PRO A 7 11.95 1.03 9.85
N VAL A 8 11.97 1.46 8.59
CA VAL A 8 11.18 2.60 8.11
C VAL A 8 9.69 2.28 8.19
N PHE A 9 9.27 1.11 7.71
CA PHE A 9 7.88 0.67 7.76
C PHE A 9 7.37 0.56 9.19
N THR A 10 8.17 -0.01 10.10
CA THR A 10 7.81 -0.16 11.52
C THR A 10 7.65 1.19 12.19
N THR A 11 8.61 2.10 11.97
CA THR A 11 8.59 3.46 12.54
C THR A 11 7.41 4.26 12.01
N ALA A 12 7.18 4.21 10.69
CA ALA A 12 6.04 4.89 10.07
C ALA A 12 4.70 4.35 10.56
N THR A 13 4.58 3.02 10.69
CA THR A 13 3.37 2.37 11.21
C THR A 13 3.12 2.76 12.67
N ALA A 14 4.15 2.72 13.52
CA ALA A 14 4.06 3.14 14.91
C ALA A 14 3.64 4.61 15.03
N LEU A 15 4.22 5.49 14.22
CA LEU A 15 3.87 6.91 14.19
C LEU A 15 2.42 7.12 13.71
N ALA A 16 1.99 6.41 12.68
CA ALA A 16 0.64 6.50 12.15
C ALA A 16 -0.41 6.03 13.18
N ILE A 17 -0.14 4.92 13.87
CA ILE A 17 -0.99 4.41 14.97
C ILE A 17 -1.01 5.41 16.13
N TYR A 18 0.15 5.94 16.52
CA TYR A 18 0.24 6.92 17.61
C TYR A 18 -0.57 8.19 17.30
N ARG A 19 -0.47 8.71 16.07
CA ARG A 19 -1.28 9.85 15.62
C ARG A 19 -2.77 9.53 15.60
N ALA A 20 -3.16 8.35 15.15
CA ALA A 20 -4.56 7.90 15.19
C ALA A 20 -5.07 7.82 16.64
N TYR A 21 -4.26 7.28 17.56
CA TYR A 21 -4.58 7.22 18.98
C TYR A 21 -4.73 8.62 19.59
N GLN A 22 -3.81 9.56 19.32
CA GLN A 22 -3.93 10.94 19.79
C GLN A 22 -5.19 11.63 19.26
N ALA A 23 -5.52 11.46 17.97
CA ALA A 23 -6.73 12.02 17.39
C ALA A 23 -7.99 11.47 18.10
N LEU A 24 -8.02 10.16 18.38
CA LEU A 24 -9.10 9.50 19.11
C LEU A 24 -9.22 9.92 20.57
N SER A 25 -8.09 10.15 21.25
CA SER A 25 -8.09 10.57 22.66
C SER A 25 -8.54 12.03 22.82
N GLN A 26 -8.30 12.87 21.81
CA GLN A 26 -8.72 14.27 21.77
C GLN A 26 -10.17 14.45 21.30
N SER A 27 -10.68 13.58 20.41
CA SER A 27 -12.08 13.62 19.99
C SER A 27 -12.60 12.24 19.54
N THR A 28 -13.73 11.82 20.11
CA THR A 28 -14.41 10.58 19.71
C THR A 28 -15.13 10.67 18.36
N THR A 29 -15.21 11.87 17.76
CA THR A 29 -15.71 12.09 16.39
C THR A 29 -14.58 12.16 15.36
N ALA A 30 -13.30 12.02 15.76
CA ALA A 30 -12.14 12.09 14.87
C ALA A 30 -12.12 10.98 13.80
N VAL A 31 -12.88 9.91 13.99
CA VAL A 31 -13.11 8.86 12.99
C VAL A 31 -14.55 8.93 12.53
N ALA A 32 -14.89 10.04 11.85
CA ALA A 32 -16.21 10.18 11.27
C ALA A 32 -16.37 9.18 10.11
N PRO A 33 -17.58 8.66 9.84
CA PRO A 33 -17.85 7.78 8.69
C PRO A 33 -17.37 8.35 7.35
N GLN A 34 -17.25 9.68 7.24
CA GLN A 34 -16.66 10.35 6.08
C GLN A 34 -15.19 9.97 5.84
N GLU A 35 -14.39 9.74 6.90
CA GLU A 35 -13.00 9.30 6.76
C GLU A 35 -12.92 7.87 6.22
N LEU A 36 -13.83 6.97 6.62
CA LEU A 36 -13.90 5.62 6.08
C LEU A 36 -14.29 5.66 4.59
N MET A 37 -15.21 6.54 4.22
CA MET A 37 -15.54 6.79 2.83
C MET A 37 -14.39 7.43 2.04
N ARG A 38 -13.57 8.28 2.67
CA ARG A 38 -12.31 8.77 2.09
C ARG A 38 -11.32 7.65 1.88
N PHE A 39 -11.18 6.70 2.81
CA PHE A 39 -10.38 5.48 2.59
C PHE A 39 -10.87 4.72 1.35
N LEU A 40 -12.15 4.36 1.31
CA LEU A 40 -12.73 3.60 0.21
C LEU A 40 -12.71 4.34 -1.15
N THR A 41 -12.51 5.66 -1.15
CA THR A 41 -12.42 6.50 -2.37
C THR A 41 -11.07 7.18 -2.55
N PHE A 42 -10.01 6.69 -1.91
CA PHE A 42 -8.64 7.19 -2.05
C PHE A 42 -8.50 8.70 -1.74
N GLY A 43 -8.97 9.16 -0.59
CA GLY A 43 -8.84 10.56 -0.18
C GLY A 43 -9.86 11.53 -0.79
N GLY A 44 -10.95 11.03 -1.39
CA GLY A 44 -12.08 11.86 -1.80
C GLY A 44 -12.25 12.09 -3.29
N ILE A 45 -12.06 11.04 -4.12
CA ILE A 45 -12.36 11.13 -5.56
C ILE A 45 -13.82 11.58 -5.76
N VAL A 46 -13.97 12.80 -6.31
CA VAL A 46 -15.26 13.46 -6.52
C VAL A 46 -16.03 12.78 -7.65
N ASN A 47 -15.31 12.29 -8.66
CA ASN A 47 -15.88 11.61 -9.81
C ASN A 47 -16.38 10.19 -9.46
N LYS A 48 -17.71 10.01 -9.47
CA LYS A 48 -18.36 8.73 -9.17
C LYS A 48 -17.88 7.58 -10.07
N ARG A 49 -17.47 7.86 -11.32
CA ARG A 49 -17.00 6.85 -12.28
C ARG A 49 -15.67 6.20 -11.86
N LEU A 50 -14.85 6.92 -11.09
CA LEU A 50 -13.54 6.46 -10.63
C LEU A 50 -13.61 5.71 -9.27
N ARG A 51 -14.77 5.67 -8.61
CA ARG A 51 -14.94 4.99 -7.31
C ARG A 51 -14.77 3.49 -7.41
N ALA A 52 -15.35 2.85 -8.43
CA ALA A 52 -15.18 1.41 -8.66
C ALA A 52 -13.70 1.05 -8.91
N LEU A 53 -13.00 1.91 -9.65
CA LEU A 53 -11.57 1.77 -9.91
C LEU A 53 -10.73 1.93 -8.63
N SER A 54 -11.11 2.88 -7.76
CA SER A 54 -10.49 3.06 -6.44
C SER A 54 -10.70 1.85 -5.54
N LEU A 55 -11.90 1.28 -5.49
CA LEU A 55 -12.17 0.05 -4.73
C LEU A 55 -11.36 -1.12 -5.27
N LEU A 56 -11.31 -1.30 -6.60
CA LEU A 56 -10.50 -2.33 -7.25
C LEU A 56 -9.02 -2.18 -6.87
N PHE A 57 -8.49 -0.96 -6.90
CA PHE A 57 -7.13 -0.68 -6.47
C PHE A 57 -6.89 -1.08 -5.01
N HIS A 58 -7.78 -0.69 -4.09
CA HIS A 58 -7.65 -1.04 -2.67
C HIS A 58 -7.66 -2.56 -2.44
N VAL A 59 -8.60 -3.27 -3.06
CA VAL A 59 -8.68 -4.74 -2.94
C VAL A 59 -7.39 -5.37 -3.46
N ALA A 60 -6.92 -4.93 -4.63
CA ALA A 60 -5.70 -5.45 -5.23
C ALA A 60 -4.45 -5.16 -4.39
N ILE A 61 -4.26 -3.91 -3.92
CA ILE A 61 -3.07 -3.54 -3.14
C ILE A 61 -3.06 -4.18 -1.76
N ILE A 62 -4.21 -4.31 -1.09
CA ILE A 62 -4.33 -5.00 0.21
C ILE A 62 -4.01 -6.48 0.03
N THR A 63 -4.59 -7.12 -0.99
CA THR A 63 -4.32 -8.53 -1.30
C THR A 63 -2.85 -8.74 -1.62
N SER A 64 -2.25 -7.86 -2.43
CA SER A 64 -0.82 -7.89 -2.75
C SER A 64 0.04 -7.71 -1.50
N PHE A 65 -0.30 -6.77 -0.61
CA PHE A 65 0.40 -6.55 0.65
C PHE A 65 0.39 -7.80 1.54
N PHE A 66 -0.75 -8.47 1.69
CA PHE A 66 -0.80 -9.75 2.40
C PHE A 66 0.03 -10.85 1.68
N GLY A 67 0.05 -10.83 0.35
CA GLY A 67 0.88 -11.72 -0.45
C GLY A 67 2.37 -11.62 -0.12
N HIS A 68 2.86 -10.45 0.33
CA HIS A 68 4.27 -10.29 0.70
C HIS A 68 4.68 -11.16 1.89
N PHE A 69 3.77 -11.53 2.79
CA PHE A 69 4.08 -12.45 3.89
C PHE A 69 4.48 -13.85 3.40
N PHE A 70 4.04 -14.25 2.20
CA PHE A 70 4.48 -15.51 1.61
C PHE A 70 5.98 -15.55 1.32
N MET A 71 6.71 -14.44 1.36
CA MET A 71 8.16 -14.45 1.21
C MET A 71 8.88 -15.28 2.29
N PHE A 72 8.27 -15.44 3.47
CA PHE A 72 8.83 -16.21 4.58
C PHE A 72 8.46 -17.71 4.53
N ILE A 73 7.57 -18.08 3.62
CA ILE A 73 7.17 -19.48 3.43
C ILE A 73 8.07 -20.10 2.36
N LYS A 74 8.79 -21.17 2.72
CA LYS A 74 9.68 -21.86 1.78
C LYS A 74 8.91 -22.44 0.59
N GLU A 75 7.86 -23.18 0.88
CA GLU A 75 7.04 -23.87 -0.11
C GLU A 75 5.71 -23.15 -0.31
N VAL A 76 5.51 -22.58 -1.50
CA VAL A 76 4.29 -21.86 -1.87
C VAL A 76 3.73 -22.53 -3.12
N PRO A 77 2.42 -22.86 -3.16
CA PRO A 77 1.80 -23.41 -4.36
C PRO A 77 2.14 -22.60 -5.62
N PRO A 78 2.50 -23.22 -6.75
CA PRO A 78 3.02 -22.54 -7.94
C PRO A 78 2.01 -21.59 -8.61
N VAL A 79 0.72 -21.71 -8.26
CA VAL A 79 -0.34 -20.81 -8.71
C VAL A 79 -0.31 -19.46 -7.97
N LEU A 80 0.10 -19.42 -6.70
CA LEU A 80 0.05 -18.20 -5.89
C LEU A 80 0.97 -17.08 -6.40
N PRO A 81 2.23 -17.34 -6.83
CA PRO A 81 3.07 -16.29 -7.43
C PRO A 81 2.43 -15.67 -8.67
N LYS A 82 1.79 -16.49 -9.52
CA LYS A 82 1.09 -16.02 -10.73
C LYS A 82 -0.11 -15.13 -10.38
N LEU A 83 -0.89 -15.53 -9.36
CA LEU A 83 -1.98 -14.72 -8.83
C LEU A 83 -1.47 -13.41 -8.22
N GLY A 84 -0.33 -13.45 -7.53
CA GLY A 84 0.36 -12.28 -7.00
C GLY A 84 0.72 -11.30 -8.11
N THR A 85 1.36 -11.76 -9.18
CA THR A 85 1.70 -10.94 -10.35
C THR A 85 0.45 -10.36 -11.03
N ALA A 86 -0.59 -11.17 -11.24
CA ALA A 86 -1.85 -10.70 -11.84
C ALA A 86 -2.55 -9.64 -10.97
N THR A 87 -2.53 -9.82 -9.65
CA THR A 87 -3.05 -8.84 -8.68
C THR A 87 -2.23 -7.56 -8.72
N GLY A 88 -0.90 -7.66 -8.81
CA GLY A 88 0.01 -6.53 -8.99
C GLY A 88 -0.29 -5.74 -10.26
N LEU A 89 -0.43 -6.41 -11.40
CA LEU A 89 -0.80 -5.79 -12.68
C LEU A 89 -2.16 -5.07 -12.61
N THR A 90 -3.14 -5.69 -11.95
CA THR A 90 -4.46 -5.09 -11.71
C THR A 90 -4.34 -3.81 -10.87
N ALA A 91 -3.55 -3.85 -9.80
CA ALA A 91 -3.28 -2.68 -8.97
C ALA A 91 -2.57 -1.57 -9.77
N THR A 92 -1.57 -1.91 -10.58
CA THR A 92 -0.85 -0.97 -11.45
C THR A 92 -1.77 -0.30 -12.45
N ALA A 93 -2.59 -1.08 -13.18
CA ALA A 93 -3.51 -0.54 -14.17
C ALA A 93 -4.57 0.37 -13.53
N ALA A 94 -5.17 -0.07 -12.42
CA ALA A 94 -6.15 0.73 -11.70
C ALA A 94 -5.54 2.04 -11.19
N LEU A 95 -4.36 1.98 -10.57
CA LEU A 95 -3.70 3.16 -10.04
C LEU A 95 -3.20 4.11 -11.13
N ALA A 96 -2.72 3.60 -12.27
CA ALA A 96 -2.32 4.44 -13.40
C ALA A 96 -3.47 5.30 -13.90
N LEU A 97 -4.66 4.70 -14.05
CA LEU A 97 -5.87 5.41 -14.43
C LEU A 97 -6.32 6.43 -13.36
N LEU A 98 -6.19 6.10 -12.07
CA LEU A 98 -6.47 7.04 -10.98
C LEU A 98 -5.49 8.23 -10.96
N VAL A 99 -4.20 7.98 -11.18
CA VAL A 99 -3.17 9.03 -11.29
C VAL A 99 -3.45 9.93 -12.50
N ALA A 100 -3.77 9.36 -13.66
CA ALA A 100 -4.16 10.12 -14.85
C ALA A 100 -5.40 10.99 -14.60
N GLY A 101 -6.41 10.45 -13.90
CA GLY A 101 -7.59 11.21 -13.47
C GLY A 101 -7.22 12.41 -12.58
N ARG A 102 -6.36 12.21 -11.58
CA ARG A 102 -5.90 13.30 -10.68
C ARG A 102 -5.15 14.40 -11.40
N LEU A 103 -4.31 14.03 -12.38
CA LEU A 103 -3.62 15.01 -13.23
C LEU A 103 -4.62 15.89 -13.99
N SER A 104 -5.68 15.29 -14.51
CA SER A 104 -6.76 16.02 -15.19
C SER A 104 -7.55 16.92 -14.23
N GLU A 105 -7.83 16.45 -13.01
CA GLU A 105 -8.55 17.18 -11.97
C GLU A 105 -7.68 18.22 -11.22
N LYS A 106 -6.39 18.33 -11.55
CA LYS A 106 -5.39 19.19 -10.87
C LYS A 106 -5.25 18.94 -9.37
N ASP A 107 -5.62 17.75 -8.91
CA ASP A 107 -5.46 17.32 -7.52
C ASP A 107 -4.01 16.89 -7.25
N ARG A 108 -3.18 17.89 -6.92
CA ARG A 108 -1.73 17.71 -6.75
C ARG A 108 -1.34 17.15 -5.39
N GLU A 109 -2.22 17.23 -4.39
CA GLU A 109 -1.90 16.89 -3.00
C GLU A 109 -1.53 15.41 -2.83
N TYR A 110 -2.19 14.52 -3.58
CA TYR A 110 -1.96 13.07 -3.51
C TYR A 110 -1.09 12.52 -4.64
N LEU A 111 -0.65 13.37 -5.57
CA LEU A 111 0.00 12.94 -6.80
C LEU A 111 1.35 12.26 -6.52
N LEU A 112 2.15 12.81 -5.60
CA LEU A 112 3.45 12.24 -5.25
C LEU A 112 3.32 10.81 -4.72
N ILE A 113 2.46 10.58 -3.73
CA ILE A 113 2.28 9.25 -3.15
C ILE A 113 1.63 8.31 -4.14
N SER A 114 0.63 8.76 -4.88
CA SER A 114 -0.01 7.92 -5.90
C SER A 114 1.00 7.48 -6.96
N THR A 115 1.97 8.33 -7.30
CA THR A 115 3.06 8.00 -8.22
C THR A 115 4.05 7.03 -7.61
N LEU A 116 4.45 7.22 -6.34
CA LEU A 116 5.34 6.28 -5.63
C LEU A 116 4.69 4.89 -5.48
N LEU A 117 3.40 4.84 -5.15
CA LEU A 117 2.62 3.60 -5.11
C LEU A 117 2.51 2.94 -6.49
N LEU A 118 2.33 3.75 -7.54
CA LEU A 118 2.27 3.25 -8.92
C LEU A 118 3.60 2.60 -9.32
N LEU A 119 4.71 3.27 -9.05
CA LEU A 119 6.05 2.74 -9.29
C LEU A 119 6.31 1.47 -8.47
N THR A 120 5.89 1.44 -7.20
CA THR A 120 6.00 0.26 -6.34
C THR A 120 5.22 -0.93 -6.92
N ALA A 121 3.95 -0.72 -7.29
CA ALA A 121 3.12 -1.76 -7.89
C ALA A 121 3.67 -2.24 -9.24
N ALA A 122 4.06 -1.30 -10.12
CA ALA A 122 4.60 -1.60 -11.44
C ALA A 122 5.90 -2.41 -11.36
N THR A 123 6.85 -1.99 -10.53
CA THR A 123 8.10 -2.72 -10.33
C THR A 123 7.89 -4.07 -9.68
N GLY A 124 6.96 -4.18 -8.72
CA GLY A 124 6.60 -5.47 -8.09
C GLY A 124 6.02 -6.46 -9.11
N ALA A 125 5.08 -6.01 -9.94
CA ALA A 125 4.51 -6.83 -11.01
C ALA A 125 5.55 -7.19 -12.08
N ALA A 126 6.40 -6.25 -12.48
CA ALA A 126 7.47 -6.49 -13.44
C ALA A 126 8.49 -7.51 -12.94
N MET A 127 8.88 -7.48 -11.65
CA MET A 127 9.74 -8.51 -11.06
C MET A 127 9.11 -9.90 -11.16
N GLY A 128 7.81 -10.02 -10.86
CA GLY A 128 7.08 -11.28 -10.95
C GLY A 128 6.93 -11.83 -12.39
N LEU A 129 7.23 -11.02 -13.40
CA LEU A 129 7.33 -11.45 -14.81
C LEU A 129 8.78 -11.72 -15.23
N ALA A 130 9.74 -10.99 -14.65
CA ALA A 130 11.14 -11.03 -15.04
C ALA A 130 11.90 -12.22 -14.44
N ALA A 131 11.49 -12.71 -13.27
CA ALA A 131 12.20 -13.74 -12.54
C ALA A 131 11.27 -14.69 -11.76
N PRO A 132 11.70 -15.94 -11.50
CA PRO A 132 10.99 -16.83 -10.61
C PRO A 132 10.98 -16.29 -9.18
N ARG A 133 9.93 -16.62 -8.42
CA ARG A 133 9.72 -16.14 -7.05
C ARG A 133 10.93 -16.45 -6.17
N GLU A 134 11.46 -17.65 -6.28
CA GLU A 134 12.54 -18.17 -5.42
C GLU A 134 13.75 -17.24 -5.50
N TYR A 135 14.12 -16.84 -6.72
CA TYR A 135 15.21 -15.91 -6.95
C TYR A 135 14.92 -14.52 -6.38
N VAL A 136 13.72 -13.97 -6.63
CA VAL A 136 13.32 -12.64 -6.12
C VAL A 136 13.35 -12.60 -4.59
N VAL A 137 12.85 -13.66 -3.93
CA VAL A 137 12.86 -13.79 -2.46
C VAL A 137 14.29 -13.89 -1.94
N GLU A 138 15.14 -14.69 -2.59
CA GLU A 138 16.55 -14.82 -2.24
C GLU A 138 17.23 -13.45 -2.21
N ILE A 139 17.23 -12.71 -3.33
CA ILE A 139 17.90 -11.40 -3.42
C ILE A 139 17.27 -10.33 -2.51
N ALA A 140 15.97 -10.46 -2.18
CA ALA A 140 15.32 -9.58 -1.22
C ALA A 140 15.85 -9.77 0.22
N LEU A 141 16.12 -11.02 0.60
CA LEU A 141 16.63 -11.42 1.91
C LEU A 141 18.15 -11.24 2.03
N SER A 142 18.93 -11.65 1.03
CA SER A 142 20.41 -11.71 1.09
C SER A 142 21.15 -10.53 0.45
N LEU A 143 20.42 -9.54 -0.10
CA LEU A 143 20.90 -8.52 -1.04
C LEU A 143 21.29 -9.09 -2.41
N PRO A 144 21.07 -8.34 -3.51
CA PRO A 144 21.49 -8.78 -4.83
C PRO A 144 23.01 -8.85 -4.93
N GLN A 145 23.54 -9.94 -5.45
CA GLN A 145 24.98 -10.09 -5.76
C GLN A 145 25.32 -9.71 -7.21
N THR A 146 24.29 -9.57 -8.06
CA THR A 146 24.40 -9.23 -9.48
C THR A 146 23.50 -8.06 -9.82
N LEU A 147 23.78 -7.38 -10.94
CA LEU A 147 22.97 -6.27 -11.47
C LEU A 147 22.17 -6.73 -12.69
N ASP A 148 21.25 -7.67 -12.49
CA ASP A 148 20.29 -8.06 -13.51
C ASP A 148 18.97 -7.25 -13.41
N ALA A 149 18.06 -7.49 -14.35
CA ALA A 149 16.79 -6.76 -14.40
C ALA A 149 15.96 -6.90 -13.11
N ALA A 150 15.91 -8.10 -12.52
CA ALA A 150 15.17 -8.35 -11.29
C ALA A 150 15.77 -7.60 -10.09
N SER A 151 17.10 -7.55 -10.00
CA SER A 151 17.83 -6.84 -8.94
C SER A 151 17.64 -5.33 -9.02
N VAL A 152 17.66 -4.75 -10.23
CA VAL A 152 17.37 -3.32 -10.46
C VAL A 152 15.92 -3.01 -10.11
N LEU A 153 14.97 -3.82 -10.59
CA LEU A 153 13.56 -3.66 -10.28
C LEU A 153 13.29 -3.77 -8.78
N LEU A 154 13.96 -4.68 -8.07
CA LEU A 154 13.85 -4.82 -6.62
C LEU A 154 14.36 -3.59 -5.88
N ALA A 155 15.51 -3.05 -6.29
CA ALA A 155 16.06 -1.84 -5.68
C ALA A 155 15.09 -0.66 -5.82
N VAL A 156 14.54 -0.44 -7.02
CA VAL A 156 13.53 0.61 -7.27
C VAL A 156 12.26 0.34 -6.47
N HIS A 157 11.78 -0.90 -6.46
CA HIS A 157 10.59 -1.30 -5.71
C HIS A 157 10.74 -0.98 -4.22
N VAL A 158 11.84 -1.39 -3.60
CA VAL A 158 12.12 -1.18 -2.18
C VAL A 158 12.31 0.29 -1.87
N PHE A 159 12.98 1.06 -2.75
CA PHE A 159 13.11 2.50 -2.60
C PHE A 159 11.73 3.20 -2.62
N CYS A 160 10.90 2.90 -3.61
CA CYS A 160 9.56 3.49 -3.73
C CYS A 160 8.64 3.06 -2.58
N ALA A 161 8.69 1.80 -2.16
CA ALA A 161 7.94 1.29 -1.01
C ALA A 161 8.36 1.98 0.29
N THR A 162 9.68 2.16 0.49
CA THR A 162 10.24 2.83 1.67
C THR A 162 9.85 4.31 1.70
N ALA A 163 9.99 5.02 0.58
CA ALA A 163 9.58 6.41 0.44
C ALA A 163 8.07 6.59 0.68
N THR A 164 7.26 5.68 0.14
CA THR A 164 5.81 5.65 0.39
C THR A 164 5.54 5.49 1.89
N ALA A 165 6.10 4.46 2.53
CA ALA A 165 5.91 4.19 3.95
C ALA A 165 6.30 5.40 4.81
N ALA A 166 7.44 6.03 4.52
CA ALA A 166 7.89 7.23 5.22
C ALA A 166 6.93 8.43 5.03
N ALA A 167 6.30 8.56 3.86
CA ALA A 167 5.38 9.65 3.55
C ALA A 167 3.97 9.46 4.14
N VAL A 168 3.50 8.22 4.34
CA VAL A 168 2.13 7.94 4.83
C VAL A 168 1.77 8.74 6.08
N PRO A 169 2.58 8.78 7.16
CA PRO A 169 2.19 9.49 8.39
C PRO A 169 2.05 11.00 8.22
N TYR A 170 2.70 11.60 7.23
CA TYR A 170 2.81 13.05 7.03
C TYR A 170 1.88 13.59 5.95
N THR A 171 1.13 12.72 5.30
CA THR A 171 0.26 13.08 4.19
C THR A 171 -1.20 12.94 4.61
N LEU A 172 -2.11 13.48 3.80
CA LEU A 172 -3.55 13.30 3.99
C LEU A 172 -4.01 11.83 3.79
N MET A 173 -3.07 10.87 3.68
CA MET A 173 -3.31 9.43 3.80
C MET A 173 -3.53 8.94 5.24
N SER A 174 -4.00 9.83 6.15
CA SER A 174 -4.56 9.43 7.44
C SER A 174 -5.69 8.40 7.30
N HIS A 175 -6.30 8.30 6.11
CA HIS A 175 -7.32 7.31 5.81
C HIS A 175 -6.84 5.85 5.93
N VAL A 176 -5.55 5.55 5.74
CA VAL A 176 -5.01 4.17 5.80
C VAL A 176 -5.24 3.52 7.18
N VAL A 177 -5.16 4.32 8.25
CA VAL A 177 -5.40 3.85 9.63
C VAL A 177 -6.86 3.97 10.05
N THR A 178 -7.70 4.61 9.24
CA THR A 178 -9.12 4.85 9.54
C THR A 178 -9.93 3.58 9.75
N PRO A 179 -9.79 2.49 8.96
CA PRO A 179 -10.53 1.27 9.23
C PRO A 179 -10.22 0.69 10.63
N VAL A 180 -8.94 0.70 11.03
CA VAL A 180 -8.50 0.21 12.34
C VAL A 180 -9.04 1.11 13.45
N ALA A 181 -8.89 2.43 13.29
CA ALA A 181 -9.39 3.41 14.25
C ALA A 181 -10.93 3.34 14.40
N TYR A 182 -11.65 3.12 13.31
CA TYR A 182 -13.10 2.97 13.29
C TYR A 182 -13.55 1.71 14.05
N LEU A 183 -12.90 0.58 13.78
CA LEU A 183 -13.17 -0.68 14.50
C LEU A 183 -12.89 -0.55 15.99
N ALA A 184 -11.79 0.09 16.38
CA ALA A 184 -11.43 0.31 17.79
C ALA A 184 -12.45 1.21 18.53
N VAL A 185 -12.99 2.24 17.85
CA VAL A 185 -14.07 3.06 18.43
C VAL A 185 -15.36 2.26 18.57
N LYS A 186 -15.70 1.46 17.55
CA LYS A 186 -16.93 0.66 17.56
C LYS A 186 -16.90 -0.42 18.63
N SER A 187 -15.78 -1.13 18.80
CA SER A 187 -15.62 -2.13 19.86
C SER A 187 -15.77 -1.51 21.25
N ARG A 188 -15.11 -0.36 21.50
CA ARG A 188 -15.22 0.35 22.79
C ARG A 188 -16.64 0.83 23.11
N ARG A 189 -17.46 1.14 22.10
CA ARG A 189 -18.87 1.48 22.30
C ARG A 189 -19.71 0.26 22.65
N LEU A 190 -19.42 -0.89 22.05
CA LEU A 190 -20.09 -2.16 22.37
C LEU A 190 -19.79 -2.64 23.80
N GLU A 191 -18.56 -2.42 24.30
CA GLU A 191 -18.21 -2.74 25.70
C GLU A 191 -18.92 -1.87 26.74
N LYS A 192 -19.44 -0.70 26.34
CA LYS A 192 -20.10 0.26 27.23
C LYS A 192 -21.64 0.20 27.18
N ALA A 193 -22.20 -0.60 26.28
CA ALA A 193 -23.64 -0.77 26.09
C ALA A 193 -24.11 -2.06 26.76
#